data_AF-A0A7J4ZZX5-F1
#
_entry.id   AF-A0A7J4ZZX5-F1
#
_cell.length_a   1.000
_cell.length_b   1.000
_cell.length_c   1.000
_cell.angle_alpha   90.00
_cell.angle_beta   90.00
_cell.angle_gamma   90.00
#
_symmetry.space_group_name_H-M   'P 1'
#
loop_
_entity.id
_entity.type
_entity.pdbx_description
1 polymer ?
#
loop_
_entity_poly.entity_id
_entity_poly.type
_entity_poly.pdbx_seq_one_letter_code
_entity_poly.pdbx_strand_id
1 'polypeptide(L)' 'MISLMHDKQDESVRQLIEEFLTARATRKPSPHTLEAYRRDLRAVAELAAEESTP' A
#
# COMPACT_ATOMS: atom_id res chain seq x y z
N MET A 1 -17.64 -14.04 -9.97
CA MET A 1 -17.87 -12.99 -8.94
C MET A 1 -16.65 -12.74 -8.04
N ILE A 2 -15.54 -13.45 -8.20
CA ILE A 2 -14.34 -13.34 -7.35
C ILE A 2 -13.45 -12.14 -7.75
N SER A 3 -13.41 -11.81 -9.04
CA SER A 3 -12.60 -10.71 -9.59
C SER A 3 -12.97 -9.31 -9.06
N LEU A 4 -14.22 -9.06 -8.68
CA LEU A 4 -14.65 -7.75 -8.15
C LEU A 4 -14.24 -7.52 -6.68
N MET A 5 -14.04 -8.61 -5.91
CA MET A 5 -13.64 -8.52 -4.50
C MET A 5 -12.13 -8.29 -4.37
N HIS A 6 -11.35 -8.80 -5.32
CA HIS A 6 -9.91 -8.57 -5.38
C HIS A 6 -9.59 -7.10 -5.64
N ASP A 7 -10.23 -6.47 -6.63
CA ASP A 7 -10.05 -5.06 -6.98
C ASP A 7 -10.39 -4.11 -5.81
N LYS A 8 -11.48 -4.41 -5.10
CA LYS A 8 -11.87 -3.66 -3.89
C LYS A 8 -10.86 -3.83 -2.75
N GLN A 9 -10.27 -5.00 -2.60
CA GLN A 9 -9.26 -5.26 -1.58
C GLN A 9 -7.97 -4.52 -1.90
N ASP A 10 -7.54 -4.53 -3.16
CA ASP A 10 -6.37 -3.79 -3.64
C ASP A 10 -6.50 -2.28 -3.38
N GLU A 11 -7.67 -1.72 -3.73
CA GLU A 11 -7.97 -0.32 -3.46
C GLU A 11 -7.96 0.00 -1.95
N SER A 12 -8.48 -0.92 -1.13
CA SER A 12 -8.48 -0.77 0.34
C SER A 12 -7.05 -0.81 0.91
N VAL A 13 -6.19 -1.71 0.41
CA VAL A 13 -4.78 -1.80 0.84
C VAL A 13 -4.01 -0.53 0.47
N ARG A 14 -4.24 0.01 -0.74
CA ARG A 14 -3.61 1.27 -1.17
C ARG A 14 -4.02 2.46 -0.30
N GLN A 15 -5.28 2.52 0.12
CA GLN A 15 -5.76 3.55 1.06
C GLN A 15 -5.08 3.42 2.42
N LEU A 16 -5.00 2.20 2.97
CA LEU A 16 -4.34 1.94 4.25
C LEU A 16 -2.85 2.32 4.24
N ILE A 17 -2.15 2.13 3.11
CA ILE A 17 -0.76 2.56 2.93
C ILE A 17 -0.63 4.08 3.04
N GLU A 18 -1.49 4.86 2.38
CA GLU A 18 -1.43 6.32 2.45
C GLU A 18 -1.81 6.85 3.86
N GLU A 19 -2.76 6.21 4.55
CA GLU A 19 -3.09 6.52 5.94
C GLU A 19 -1.90 6.25 6.88
N PHE A 20 -1.24 5.09 6.71
CA PHE A 20 -0.03 4.75 7.46
C PHE A 20 1.09 5.79 7.24
N LEU A 21 1.35 6.19 6.00
CA LEU A 21 2.38 7.17 5.67
C LEU A 21 2.06 8.55 6.25
N THR A 22 0.78 8.95 6.25
CA THR A 22 0.30 10.18 6.90
C THR A 22 0.59 10.16 8.40
N ALA A 23 0.28 9.05 9.07
CA ALA A 23 0.60 8.89 10.49
C ALA A 23 2.12 8.89 10.74
N ARG A 24 2.90 8.24 9.85
CA ARG A 24 4.37 8.17 9.95
C ARG A 24 5.03 9.54 9.77
N ALA A 25 4.49 10.41 8.92
CA ALA A 25 5.01 11.75 8.66
C ALA A 25 5.08 12.62 9.92
N THR A 26 4.21 12.38 10.90
CA THR A 26 4.21 13.09 12.19
C THR A 26 5.42 12.78 13.09
N ARG A 27 6.16 11.70 12.80
CA ARG A 27 7.31 11.22 13.61
C ARG A 27 8.67 11.63 13.06
N LYS A 28 8.73 12.70 12.25
CA LYS A 28 9.96 13.28 11.68
C LYS A 28 10.81 12.37 10.76
N PRO A 29 10.25 11.45 9.94
CA PRO A 29 11.01 10.89 8.82
C PRO A 29 11.30 12.00 7.80
N SER A 30 12.43 11.91 7.10
CA SER A 30 12.70 12.85 6.00
C SER A 30 11.67 12.63 4.87
N PRO A 31 11.34 13.65 4.06
CA PRO A 31 10.44 13.49 2.91
C PRO A 31 10.87 12.34 1.99
N HIS A 32 12.18 12.23 1.75
CA HIS A 32 12.77 11.14 0.97
C HIS A 32 12.57 9.75 1.62
N THR A 33 12.59 9.66 2.95
CA THR A 33 12.27 8.41 3.67
C THR A 33 10.82 8.00 3.48
N LEU A 34 9.88 8.96 3.48
CA LEU A 34 8.47 8.67 3.21
C LEU A 34 8.24 8.24 1.77
N GLU A 35 8.94 8.84 0.81
CA GLU A 35 8.88 8.44 -0.59
C GLU A 35 9.44 7.03 -0.82
N ALA A 36 10.54 6.68 -0.16
CA ALA A 36 11.07 5.32 -0.16
C ALA A 36 10.03 4.33 0.40
N TYR A 37 9.46 4.60 1.58
CA TYR A 37 8.40 3.75 2.14
C TYR A 37 7.17 3.64 1.25
N ARG A 38 6.76 4.73 0.60
CA ARG A 38 5.63 4.70 -0.35
C ARG A 38 5.91 3.76 -1.51
N ARG A 39 7.11 3.85 -2.11
CA ARG A 39 7.51 2.99 -3.21
C ARG A 39 7.55 1.52 -2.78
N ASP A 40 8.19 1.24 -1.66
CA ASP A 40 8.39 -0.13 -1.18
C ASP A 40 7.05 -0.79 -0.81
N LEU A 41 6.18 -0.08 -0.09
CA LEU A 41 4.89 -0.61 0.34
C LEU A 41 3.93 -0.84 -0.83
N ARG A 42 3.98 0.01 -1.87
CA ARG A 42 3.20 -0.22 -3.10
C ARG A 42 3.67 -1.45 -3.85
N ALA A 43 4.99 -1.60 -4.04
CA ALA A 43 5.55 -2.77 -4.70
C ALA A 43 5.20 -4.08 -3.96
N VAL A 44 5.25 -4.07 -2.62
CA VAL A 44 4.83 -5.23 -1.82
C VAL A 44 3.34 -5.52 -1.95
N ALA A 45 2.49 -4.49 -2.00
CA ALA A 45 1.05 -4.68 -2.19
C ALA A 45 0.72 -5.28 -3.57
N GLU A 46 1.38 -4.79 -4.63
CA GLU A 46 1.24 -5.33 -5.98
C GLU A 46 1.65 -6.82 -6.03
N LEU A 47 2.83 -7.15 -5.48
CA LEU A 47 3.29 -8.54 -5.42
C LEU A 47 2.35 -9.44 -4.60
N ALA A 48 1.83 -8.93 -3.48
CA ALA A 48 0.90 -9.69 -2.64
C ALA A 48 -0.45 -9.95 -3.35
N ALA A 49 -0.91 -9.03 -4.19
CA ALA A 49 -2.11 -9.19 -5.00
C ALA A 49 -1.91 -10.25 -6.10
N GLU A 50 -0.74 -10.25 -6.75
CA GLU A 50 -0.36 -11.27 -7.73
C GLU A 50 -0.34 -12.67 -7.10
N GLU A 51 0.28 -12.83 -5.93
CA GLU A 51 0.34 -14.10 -5.19
C GLU A 51 -1.01 -14.55 -4.62
N SER A 52 -1.93 -13.61 -4.36
CA SER A 52 -3.27 -13.90 -3.84
C SER A 52 -4.24 -14.34 -4.94
N THR A 53 -3.85 -14.27 -6.21
CA THR A 53 -4.67 -14.68 -7.36
C THR A 53 -4.61 -16.22 -7.51
N PRO A 54 -5.72 -16.95 -7.26
CA PRO A 54 -5.75 -18.42 -7.38
C PRO A 54 -5.72 -18.91 -8.82
#